data_AF-A0AA43BZU1-F1
#
_entry.id   AF-A0AA43BZU1-F1
#
_cell.length_a   1.000
_cell.length_b   1.000
_cell.length_c   1.000
_cell.angle_alpha   90.00
_cell.angle_beta   90.00
_cell.angle_gamma   90.00
#
_symmetry.space_group_name_H-M   'P 1'
#
loop_
_entity.id
_entity.type
_entity.pdbx_description
1 polymer ?
#
loop_
_entity_poly.entity_id
_entity_poly.type
_entity_poly.pdbx_seq_one_letter_code
_entity_poly.pdbx_strand_id
1 'polypeptide(L)'
;MNDRPDARDLLEIARYAFVAEVLPAVPEALRYTALMIANAIAIAQREIAAGDAPLRGEYRRFAGLLSGNAAVPDGDALRAAVEGYNRRLANEIRAGRFDGEERAAMLEHLRRTTEEKLAVSNPKALVDPAGK
;
A
#
# COMPACT_ATOMS: atom_id res chain seq x y z
N MET A 1 23.10 12.94 15.65
CA MET A 1 21.84 12.89 16.42
C MET A 1 20.98 14.00 15.84
N ASN A 2 20.02 13.66 14.98
CA ASN A 2 19.22 14.67 14.28
C ASN A 2 18.05 15.04 15.22
N ASP A 3 18.15 16.16 15.91
CA ASP A 3 17.16 16.67 16.88
C ASP A 3 15.86 17.20 16.23
N ARG A 4 15.56 16.79 15.00
CA ARG A 4 14.36 17.21 14.28
C ARG A 4 13.39 16.04 14.17
N PRO A 5 12.11 16.23 14.56
CA PRO A 5 11.08 15.21 14.34
C PRO A 5 11.08 14.85 12.86
N ASP A 6 11.10 13.56 12.57
CA ASP A 6 11.00 13.10 11.19
C ASP A 6 9.58 13.33 10.66
N ALA A 7 9.38 13.16 9.35
CA ALA A 7 8.07 13.41 8.73
C ALA A 7 6.95 12.55 9.34
N ARG A 8 7.27 11.37 9.87
CA ARG A 8 6.30 10.49 10.52
C ARG A 8 5.91 11.05 11.88
N ASP A 9 6.88 11.50 12.68
CA ASP A 9 6.65 12.12 13.99
C ASP A 9 5.76 13.36 13.85
N LEU A 10 6.03 14.20 12.85
CA LEU A 10 5.23 15.39 12.56
C LEU A 10 3.78 15.04 12.20
N LEU A 11 3.56 14.02 11.38
CA LEU A 11 2.21 13.57 11.03
C LEU A 11 1.50 12.90 12.21
N GLU A 12 2.23 12.26 13.11
CA GLU A 12 1.67 11.71 14.35
C GLU A 12 1.13 12.79 15.27
N ILE A 13 1.94 13.83 15.52
CA ILE A 13 1.52 14.99 16.30
C ILE A 13 0.33 15.68 15.63
N ALA A 14 0.40 15.94 14.32
CA ALA A 14 -0.67 16.60 13.58
C ALA A 14 -1.98 15.82 13.67
N ARG A 15 -1.94 14.49 13.50
CA ARG A 15 -3.12 13.63 13.61
C ARG A 15 -3.69 13.64 15.02
N TYR A 16 -2.83 13.51 16.02
CA TYR A 16 -3.25 13.49 17.42
C TYR A 16 -3.96 14.79 17.80
N ALA A 17 -3.32 15.93 17.57
CA ALA A 17 -3.91 17.23 17.87
C ALA A 17 -5.20 17.47 17.08
N PHE A 18 -5.22 17.09 15.79
CA PHE A 18 -6.41 17.25 14.97
C PHE A 18 -7.59 16.41 15.49
N VAL A 19 -7.38 15.15 15.86
CA VAL A 19 -8.46 14.27 16.33
C VAL A 19 -8.88 14.61 17.77
N ALA A 20 -7.94 14.94 18.65
CA ALA A 20 -8.20 15.18 20.06
C ALA A 20 -8.79 16.57 20.33
N GLU A 21 -8.33 17.59 19.61
CA GLU A 21 -8.62 18.99 19.94
C GLU A 21 -9.49 19.66 18.87
N VAL A 22 -9.18 19.45 17.58
CA VAL A 22 -9.87 20.15 16.49
C VAL A 22 -11.19 19.47 16.14
N LEU A 23 -11.19 18.16 15.90
CA LEU A 23 -12.34 17.39 15.44
C LEU A 23 -13.59 17.54 16.34
N PRO A 24 -13.49 17.55 17.70
CA PRO A 24 -14.65 17.75 18.56
C PRO A 24 -15.28 19.15 18.44
N ALA A 25 -14.50 20.15 18.02
CA ALA A 25 -14.95 21.52 17.82
C ALA A 25 -15.48 21.78 16.39
N VAL A 26 -15.37 20.81 15.47
CA VAL A 26 -15.83 20.95 14.08
C VAL A 26 -17.36 20.88 14.02
N PRO A 27 -18.04 21.83 13.35
CA PRO A 27 -19.48 21.77 13.13
C PRO A 27 -19.90 20.48 12.40
N GLU A 28 -21.08 19.94 12.72
CA GLU A 28 -21.55 18.65 12.19
C GLU A 28 -21.52 18.58 10.65
N ALA A 29 -21.87 19.68 9.96
CA ALA A 29 -21.84 19.77 8.50
C ALA A 29 -20.45 19.52 7.88
N LEU A 30 -19.37 19.74 8.63
CA LEU A 30 -17.98 19.55 8.19
C LEU A 30 -17.34 18.30 8.78
N ARG A 31 -18.06 17.56 9.62
CA ARG A 31 -17.53 16.42 10.37
C ARG A 31 -17.03 15.30 9.47
N TYR A 32 -17.73 15.02 8.37
CA TYR A 32 -17.27 14.07 7.37
C TYR A 32 -15.91 14.47 6.78
N THR A 33 -15.78 15.72 6.35
CA THR A 33 -14.54 16.26 5.79
C THR A 33 -13.39 16.19 6.80
N ALA A 34 -13.65 16.52 8.07
CA ALA A 34 -12.65 16.42 9.12
C ALA A 34 -12.20 14.96 9.36
N LEU A 35 -13.14 14.01 9.41
CA LEU A 35 -12.81 12.58 9.48
C LEU A 35 -11.99 12.11 8.27
N MET A 36 -12.31 12.59 7.07
CA MET A 36 -11.55 12.29 5.85
C MET A 36 -10.10 12.79 5.95
N ILE A 37 -9.88 14.00 6.47
CA ILE A 37 -8.53 14.56 6.71
C ILE A 37 -7.76 13.67 7.71
N ALA A 38 -8.37 13.32 8.85
CA ALA A 38 -7.74 12.46 9.85
C ALA A 38 -7.38 11.07 9.28
N ASN A 39 -8.20 10.55 8.37
CA ASN A 39 -7.92 9.30 7.67
C ASN A 39 -6.77 9.44 6.67
N ALA A 40 -6.73 10.52 5.89
CA ALA A 40 -5.64 10.80 4.95
C ALA A 40 -4.29 10.91 5.67
N ILE A 41 -4.23 11.59 6.82
CA ILE A 41 -3.01 11.65 7.64
C ILE A 41 -2.61 10.25 8.12
N ALA A 42 -3.58 9.43 8.58
CA ALA A 42 -3.31 8.06 9.01
C ALA A 42 -2.74 7.18 7.88
N ILE A 43 -3.20 7.37 6.64
CA ILE A 43 -2.69 6.68 5.45
C ILE A 43 -1.24 7.11 5.19
N ALA A 44 -0.96 8.43 5.18
CA ALA A 44 0.38 8.95 4.97
C ALA A 44 1.39 8.43 6.02
N GLN A 45 0.98 8.33 7.28
CA GLN A 45 1.82 7.73 8.33
C GLN A 45 2.16 6.26 8.04
N ARG A 46 1.19 5.47 7.56
CA ARG A 46 1.41 4.05 7.21
C ARG A 46 2.28 3.91 5.96
N GLU A 47 2.10 4.76 4.95
CA GLU A 47 2.96 4.81 3.76
C GLU A 47 4.43 5.05 4.16
N ILE A 48 4.69 6.05 5.01
CA ILE A 48 6.05 6.35 5.48
C ILE A 48 6.61 5.20 6.30
N ALA A 49 5.81 4.60 7.19
CA ALA A 49 6.25 3.47 8.02
C ALA A 49 6.53 2.21 7.19
N ALA A 50 5.76 1.96 6.13
CA ALA A 50 5.96 0.83 5.23
C ALA A 50 7.19 1.02 4.33
N GLY A 51 7.47 2.27 3.90
CA GLY A 51 8.53 2.59 2.95
C GLY A 51 8.44 1.70 1.70
N ASP A 52 9.59 1.23 1.21
CA ASP A 52 9.62 0.36 0.03
C ASP A 52 9.31 -1.12 0.35
N ALA A 53 8.91 -1.49 1.57
CA ALA A 53 8.67 -2.89 1.93
C ALA A 53 7.58 -3.59 1.08
N PRO A 54 6.40 -2.98 0.83
CA PRO A 54 5.40 -3.58 -0.05
C PRO A 54 5.91 -3.75 -1.48
N LEU A 55 6.64 -2.74 -1.97
CA LEU A 55 7.19 -2.73 -3.33
C LEU A 55 8.28 -3.82 -3.50
N ARG A 56 9.13 -4.04 -2.49
CA ARG A 56 10.09 -5.15 -2.44
C ARG A 56 9.39 -6.51 -2.39
N GLY A 57 8.28 -6.61 -1.65
CA GLY A 57 7.44 -7.81 -1.61
C GLY A 57 6.87 -8.15 -2.99
N GLU A 58 6.30 -7.16 -3.66
CA GLU A 58 5.75 -7.27 -5.01
C GLU A 58 6.83 -7.69 -6.02
N TYR A 59 8.01 -7.05 -5.99
CA TYR A 59 9.15 -7.42 -6.83
C TYR A 59 9.54 -8.89 -6.66
N ARG A 60 9.68 -9.38 -5.42
CA ARG A 60 10.06 -10.79 -5.17
C ARG A 60 9.02 -11.77 -5.70
N ARG A 61 7.73 -11.44 -5.60
CA ARG A 61 6.67 -12.26 -6.20
C ARG A 61 6.75 -12.25 -7.73
N PHE A 62 7.03 -11.11 -8.35
CA PHE A 62 7.24 -11.02 -9.80
C PHE A 62 8.45 -11.83 -10.27
N ALA A 63 9.57 -11.75 -9.53
CA ALA A 63 10.75 -12.54 -9.81
C ALA A 63 10.40 -14.05 -9.85
N GLY A 64 9.66 -14.53 -8.85
CA GLY A 64 9.17 -15.92 -8.81
C GLY A 64 8.21 -16.29 -9.95
N LEU A 65 7.35 -15.36 -10.38
CA LEU A 65 6.31 -15.61 -11.39
C LEU A 65 6.80 -15.49 -12.84
N LEU A 66 7.73 -14.57 -13.15
CA LEU A 66 7.99 -14.13 -14.53
C LEU A 66 9.44 -14.21 -15.00
N SER A 67 10.44 -14.26 -14.13
CA SER A 67 11.85 -14.00 -14.54
C SER A 67 12.93 -14.74 -13.76
N GLY A 68 12.59 -15.52 -12.73
CA GLY A 68 13.57 -16.16 -11.87
C GLY A 68 14.22 -15.20 -10.86
N ASN A 69 15.17 -15.73 -10.08
CA ASN A 69 15.75 -15.07 -8.90
C ASN A 69 16.74 -13.96 -9.29
N ALA A 70 16.26 -12.71 -9.36
CA ALA A 70 17.09 -11.51 -9.54
C ALA A 70 17.25 -10.76 -8.21
N ALA A 71 18.40 -10.08 -8.04
CA ALA A 71 18.63 -9.19 -6.91
C ALA A 71 17.62 -8.03 -6.92
N VAL A 72 17.06 -7.71 -5.76
CA VAL A 72 16.06 -6.65 -5.61
C VAL A 72 16.75 -5.29 -5.75
N PRO A 73 16.40 -4.44 -6.74
CA PRO A 73 16.91 -3.08 -6.84
C PRO A 73 16.38 -2.23 -5.68
N ASP A 74 16.99 -1.06 -5.45
CA ASP A 74 16.54 -0.10 -4.45
C ASP A 74 16.00 1.19 -5.08
N GLY A 75 15.20 1.94 -4.31
CA GLY A 75 14.72 3.28 -4.67
C GLY A 75 13.99 3.35 -6.01
N ASP A 76 14.35 4.31 -6.86
CA ASP A 76 13.68 4.54 -8.14
C ASP A 76 13.83 3.36 -9.11
N ALA A 77 14.95 2.62 -9.03
CA ALA A 77 15.16 1.43 -9.85
C ALA A 77 14.19 0.30 -9.46
N LEU A 78 13.85 0.18 -8.18
CA LEU A 78 12.84 -0.77 -7.72
C LEU A 78 11.46 -0.42 -8.28
N ARG A 79 11.06 0.86 -8.20
CA ARG A 79 9.78 1.33 -8.78
C ARG A 79 9.72 1.06 -10.27
N ALA A 80 10.75 1.45 -11.02
CA ALA A 80 10.81 1.23 -12.46
C ALA A 80 10.72 -0.26 -12.83
N ALA A 81 11.37 -1.14 -12.06
CA ALA A 81 11.32 -2.58 -12.29
C ALA A 81 9.93 -3.17 -12.00
N VAL A 82 9.31 -2.81 -10.88
CA VAL A 82 7.94 -3.26 -10.54
C VAL A 82 6.92 -2.76 -11.56
N GLU A 83 7.04 -1.52 -12.03
CA GLU A 83 6.21 -1.01 -13.12
C GLU A 83 6.41 -1.79 -14.43
N GLY A 84 7.66 -2.12 -14.76
CA GLY A 84 7.99 -2.96 -15.91
C GLY A 84 7.34 -4.34 -15.81
N TYR A 85 7.41 -4.98 -14.65
CA TYR A 85 6.76 -6.27 -14.41
C TYR A 85 5.24 -6.19 -14.48
N ASN A 86 4.63 -5.15 -13.91
CA ASN A 86 3.18 -4.93 -14.01
C ASN A 86 2.73 -4.78 -15.47
N ARG A 87 3.46 -4.01 -16.28
CA ARG A 87 3.17 -3.88 -17.73
C ARG A 87 3.29 -5.22 -18.45
N ARG A 88 4.33 -6.00 -18.14
CA ARG A 88 4.52 -7.34 -18.72
C ARG A 88 3.40 -8.29 -18.31
N LEU A 89 3.07 -8.37 -17.02
CA LEU A 89 1.99 -9.22 -16.50
C LEU A 89 0.66 -8.88 -17.19
N ALA A 90 0.32 -7.60 -17.31
CA ALA A 90 -0.90 -7.18 -17.99
C ALA A 90 -0.94 -7.62 -19.47
N ASN A 91 0.20 -7.57 -20.17
CA ASN A 91 0.29 -8.04 -21.55
C ASN A 91 0.15 -9.57 -21.65
N GLU A 92 0.79 -10.32 -20.75
CA GLU A 92 0.71 -11.78 -20.73
C GLU A 92 -0.68 -12.29 -20.33
N ILE A 93 -1.37 -11.62 -19.41
CA ILE A 93 -2.78 -11.88 -19.09
C ILE A 93 -3.65 -11.67 -20.34
N ARG A 94 -3.51 -10.53 -21.04
CA ARG A 94 -4.29 -10.25 -22.26
C ARG A 94 -3.99 -11.23 -23.39
N ALA A 95 -2.78 -11.77 -23.46
CA ALA A 95 -2.38 -12.77 -24.42
C ALA A 95 -2.87 -14.20 -24.07
N GLY A 96 -3.60 -14.37 -22.96
CA GLY A 96 -4.14 -15.67 -22.52
C GLY A 96 -3.09 -16.60 -21.90
N ARG A 97 -1.91 -16.08 -21.54
CA ARG A 97 -0.81 -16.91 -21.03
C ARG A 97 -1.15 -17.59 -19.69
N PHE A 98 -2.02 -16.96 -18.91
CA PHE A 98 -2.49 -17.43 -17.61
C PHE A 98 -3.88 -18.08 -17.66
N ASP A 99 -4.34 -18.55 -18.82
CA ASP A 99 -5.64 -19.25 -18.94
C ASP A 99 -5.55 -20.75 -18.58
N GLY A 100 -4.34 -21.26 -18.36
CA GLY A 100 -4.04 -22.65 -17.98
C GLY A 100 -3.65 -22.83 -16.50
N GLU A 101 -2.70 -23.73 -16.24
CA GLU A 101 -2.29 -24.15 -14.88
C GLU A 101 -1.72 -22.99 -14.03
N GLU A 102 -1.10 -21.99 -14.67
CA GLU A 102 -0.49 -20.84 -13.99
C GLU A 102 -1.53 -19.81 -13.49
N ARG A 103 -2.81 -19.97 -13.85
CA ARG A 103 -3.89 -19.04 -13.48
C ARG A 103 -3.99 -18.81 -11.99
N ALA A 104 -3.89 -19.88 -11.20
CA ALA A 104 -4.01 -19.81 -9.75
C ALA A 104 -2.86 -19.00 -9.12
N ALA A 105 -1.62 -19.21 -9.58
CA ALA A 105 -0.45 -18.48 -9.11
C ALA A 105 -0.54 -16.98 -9.45
N MET A 106 -1.01 -16.65 -10.67
CA MET A 106 -1.25 -15.27 -11.09
C MET A 106 -2.33 -14.58 -10.24
N LEU A 107 -3.46 -15.25 -9.99
CA LEU A 107 -4.53 -14.69 -9.14
C LEU A 107 -4.06 -14.48 -7.70
N GLU A 108 -3.30 -15.43 -7.15
CA GLU A 108 -2.73 -15.29 -5.81
C GLU A 108 -1.75 -14.10 -5.74
N HIS A 109 -0.92 -13.90 -6.76
CA HIS A 109 -0.07 -12.71 -6.85
C HIS A 109 -0.90 -11.41 -6.81
N LEU A 110 -1.94 -11.31 -7.64
CA LEU A 110 -2.81 -10.12 -7.69
C LEU A 110 -3.52 -9.88 -6.36
N ARG A 111 -4.03 -10.94 -5.73
CA ARG A 111 -4.67 -10.87 -4.41
C ARG A 111 -3.70 -10.34 -3.37
N ARG A 112 -2.52 -10.94 -3.24
CA ARG A 112 -1.48 -10.53 -2.26
C ARG A 112 -1.04 -9.09 -2.45
N THR A 113 -0.80 -8.67 -3.69
CA THR A 113 -0.44 -7.28 -4.01
C THR A 113 -1.57 -6.31 -3.63
N THR A 114 -2.83 -6.70 -3.85
CA THR A 114 -3.99 -5.89 -3.46
C THR A 114 -4.11 -5.79 -1.95
N GLU A 115 -3.91 -6.88 -1.22
CA GLU A 115 -3.97 -6.91 0.24
C GLU A 115 -2.90 -6.04 0.88
N GLU A 116 -1.66 -6.10 0.37
CA GLU A 116 -0.58 -5.24 0.87
C GLU A 116 -0.89 -3.75 0.65
N LYS A 117 -1.47 -3.38 -0.50
CA LYS A 117 -1.90 -1.99 -0.78
C LYS A 117 -3.08 -1.55 0.11
N LEU A 118 -4.01 -2.46 0.40
CA LEU A 118 -5.13 -2.21 1.30
C LEU A 118 -4.67 -2.10 2.75
N ALA A 119 -3.67 -2.86 3.19
CA ALA A 119 -3.12 -2.76 4.54
C ALA A 119 -2.57 -1.35 4.84
N VAL A 120 -2.14 -0.62 3.82
CA VAL A 120 -1.68 0.76 3.94
C VAL A 120 -2.83 1.75 3.79
N SER A 121 -3.60 1.65 2.69
CA SER A 121 -4.62 2.66 2.34
C SER A 121 -5.94 2.50 3.11
N ASN A 122 -6.38 1.27 3.36
CA ASN A 122 -7.63 0.97 4.06
C ASN A 122 -7.58 -0.39 4.79
N PRO A 123 -6.89 -0.48 5.95
CA PRO A 123 -6.75 -1.74 6.69
C PRO A 123 -8.08 -2.39 7.06
N LYS A 124 -9.14 -1.60 7.22
CA LYS A 124 -10.48 -2.10 7.58
C LYS A 124 -11.09 -2.98 6.49
N ALA A 125 -10.68 -2.82 5.23
CA ALA A 125 -11.14 -3.66 4.13
C ALA A 125 -10.57 -5.09 4.19
N LEU A 126 -9.53 -5.33 5.01
CA LEU A 126 -8.92 -6.64 5.20
C LEU A 126 -9.51 -7.42 6.39
N VAL A 127 -10.29 -6.75 7.23
CA VAL A 127 -11.01 -7.40 8.33
C VAL A 127 -12.30 -7.92 7.75
N ASP A 128 -12.54 -9.23 7.86
CA ASP A 128 -13.79 -9.84 7.41
C ASP A 128 -14.97 -9.17 8.14
N PRO A 129 -15.90 -8.51 7.42
CA PRO A 129 -17.09 -7.93 8.03
C PRO A 129 -18.02 -8.99 8.64
N ALA A 130 -17.82 -10.28 8.33
CA ALA A 130 -18.60 -11.40 8.81
C ALA A 130 -17.91 -12.22 9.90
N GLY A 131 -16.97 -11.64 10.68
CA GLY A 131 -16.42 -12.25 11.89
C GLY A 131 -17.49 -12.58 12.93
N LYS A 132 -18.18 -13.71 12.73
CA LYS A 132 -18.94 -14.51 13.68
C LYS A 132 -18.27 -15.88 13.78
#